data_AF-A0A812IVK6-F1
#
_entry.id   AF-A0A812IVK6-F1
#
_cell.length_a   1.000
_cell.length_b   1.000
_cell.length_c   1.000
_cell.angle_alpha   90.00
_cell.angle_beta   90.00
_cell.angle_gamma   90.00
#
_symmetry.space_group_name_H-M   'P 1'
#
loop_
_entity.id
_entity.type
_entity.pdbx_description
1 polymer ?
#
loop_
_entity_poly.entity_id
_entity_poly.type
_entity_poly.pdbx_seq_one_letter_code
_entity_poly.pdbx_strand_id
1 'polypeptide(L)'
;MGIEVGYDGNYPNQKPAQPQAACCPGNLSNHNNWEVDGVFAGWTASNVVATSAQIADLAWEIWGPPSSVAPKELTDQMIPQRMHIYGLGAFNVGLFAAGQTGKLGVAYGHLGATYGYQSIVGFFPELNISLALATNIETDKQVQTPDTMCFSYNAVAGLLLNKTFHCTFKTMGYYGGQCKCTEQLELIV
;
A
#
# COMPACT_ATOMS: atom_id res chain seq x y z
N MET A 1 -17.09 -27.74 -15.03
CA MET A 1 -16.21 -27.47 -16.20
C MET A 1 -14.79 -27.45 -15.66
N GLY A 2 -14.08 -28.57 -15.77
CA GLY A 2 -12.70 -28.69 -15.32
C GLY A 2 -11.76 -28.30 -16.45
N ILE A 3 -10.78 -27.45 -16.16
CA ILE A 3 -9.66 -27.18 -17.03
C ILE A 3 -8.42 -27.66 -16.28
N GLU A 4 -7.81 -28.72 -16.78
CA GLU A 4 -6.46 -29.12 -16.37
C GLU A 4 -5.48 -28.03 -16.78
N VAL A 5 -4.66 -27.56 -15.85
CA VAL A 5 -3.50 -26.73 -16.17
C VAL A 5 -2.29 -27.64 -16.08
N GLY A 6 -1.83 -28.10 -17.25
CA GLY A 6 -0.57 -28.82 -17.38
C GLY A 6 0.60 -27.90 -17.01
N TYR A 7 1.43 -28.35 -16.07
CA TYR A 7 2.74 -27.78 -15.82
C TYR A 7 3.73 -28.55 -16.70
N ASP A 8 4.19 -27.93 -17.78
CA ASP A 8 5.34 -28.42 -18.55
C ASP A 8 6.55 -27.54 -18.22
N GLY A 9 7.55 -28.16 -17.59
CA GLY A 9 8.81 -27.52 -17.26
C GLY A 9 9.76 -27.50 -18.45
N ASN A 10 10.45 -26.37 -18.66
CA ASN A 10 11.82 -26.23 -19.17
C ASN A 10 12.05 -24.80 -19.64
N TYR A 11 12.78 -23.99 -18.86
CA TYR A 11 13.44 -22.80 -19.41
C TYR A 11 14.92 -23.13 -19.62
N PRO A 12 15.40 -23.20 -20.88
CA PRO A 12 16.81 -23.42 -21.14
C PRO A 12 17.63 -22.17 -20.77
N ASN A 13 18.75 -22.40 -20.08
CA ASN A 13 19.82 -21.45 -19.81
C ASN A 13 20.13 -20.56 -21.02
N GLN A 14 19.71 -19.29 -20.99
CA GLN A 14 20.22 -18.28 -21.91
C GLN A 14 21.46 -17.61 -21.31
N LYS A 15 22.56 -17.63 -22.08
CA LYS A 15 23.82 -16.95 -21.77
C LYS A 15 23.61 -15.45 -21.54
N PRO A 16 24.39 -14.79 -20.66
CA PRO A 16 24.32 -13.35 -20.51
C PRO A 16 24.89 -12.64 -21.75
N ALA A 17 24.10 -11.73 -22.32
CA ALA A 17 24.54 -10.80 -23.35
C ALA A 17 25.35 -9.65 -22.71
N GLN A 18 26.34 -9.17 -23.48
CA GLN A 18 27.33 -8.13 -23.17
C GLN A 18 26.74 -6.74 -22.85
N PRO A 19 27.52 -5.83 -22.22
CA PRO A 19 26.98 -4.67 -21.52
C PRO A 19 26.56 -3.55 -22.48
N GLN A 20 25.31 -3.08 -22.34
CA GLN A 20 24.82 -1.88 -23.01
C GLN A 20 25.13 -0.63 -22.18
N ALA A 21 25.46 0.43 -22.91
CA ALA A 21 25.95 1.71 -22.40
C ALA A 21 24.92 2.48 -21.57
N ALA A 22 25.46 3.27 -20.63
CA ALA A 22 24.74 4.12 -19.70
C ALA A 22 23.98 5.27 -20.38
N CYS A 23 22.65 5.32 -20.21
CA CYS A 23 21.89 6.56 -20.01
C CYS A 23 20.47 6.27 -19.47
N CYS A 24 20.20 6.74 -18.24
CA CYS A 24 18.90 6.85 -17.54
C CYS A 24 18.24 5.55 -16.96
N PRO A 25 17.39 5.68 -15.90
CA PRO A 25 17.38 4.79 -14.74
C PRO A 25 16.64 3.48 -15.00
N GLY A 26 17.41 2.42 -15.16
CA GLY A 26 16.95 1.02 -15.22
C GLY A 26 18.05 0.04 -14.86
N ASN A 27 19.08 0.48 -14.12
CA ASN A 27 20.21 -0.39 -13.76
C ASN A 27 19.89 -1.37 -12.61
N LEU A 28 18.61 -1.46 -12.21
CA LEU A 28 18.08 -2.39 -11.20
C LEU A 28 17.00 -3.33 -11.76
N SER A 29 16.65 -3.22 -13.05
CA SER A 29 15.57 -3.98 -13.69
C SER A 29 15.90 -5.45 -13.98
N ASN A 30 16.96 -5.99 -13.37
CA ASN A 30 17.47 -7.34 -13.59
C ASN A 30 17.39 -8.22 -12.33
N HIS A 31 16.67 -7.80 -11.30
CA HIS A 31 16.40 -8.63 -10.15
C HIS A 31 15.13 -9.45 -10.40
N ASN A 32 15.18 -10.76 -10.17
CA ASN A 32 13.98 -11.56 -10.30
C ASN A 32 13.01 -11.19 -9.19
N ASN A 33 11.73 -11.00 -9.53
CA ASN A 33 10.70 -10.69 -8.55
C ASN A 33 10.43 -11.82 -7.55
N TRP A 34 10.86 -13.06 -7.83
CA TRP A 34 10.77 -14.17 -6.86
C TRP A 34 11.75 -14.01 -5.69
N GLU A 35 12.76 -13.15 -5.83
CA GLU A 35 13.75 -12.83 -4.79
C GLU A 35 13.29 -11.62 -3.93
N VAL A 36 12.10 -11.07 -4.18
CA VAL A 36 11.47 -10.02 -3.37
C VAL A 36 10.54 -10.69 -2.36
N ASP A 37 10.64 -10.30 -1.09
CA ASP A 37 9.81 -10.85 -0.03
C ASP A 37 8.30 -10.63 -0.32
N GLY A 38 7.45 -11.51 0.23
CA GLY A 38 6.00 -11.29 0.33
C GLY A 38 5.21 -11.32 -0.99
N VAL A 39 5.74 -11.90 -2.07
CA VAL A 39 4.96 -12.15 -3.29
C VAL A 39 3.93 -13.25 -3.03
N PHE A 40 2.66 -12.87 -2.97
CA PHE A 40 1.55 -13.82 -2.87
C PHE A 40 1.07 -14.23 -4.26
N ALA A 41 0.66 -15.49 -4.38
CA ALA A 41 -0.02 -16.05 -5.54
C ALA A 41 -1.32 -16.74 -5.11
N GLY A 42 -2.38 -16.59 -5.91
CA GLY A 42 -3.65 -17.26 -5.67
C GLY A 42 -4.82 -16.54 -6.32
N TRP A 43 -5.79 -17.31 -6.83
CA TRP A 43 -6.94 -16.79 -7.57
C TRP A 43 -7.72 -15.72 -6.80
N THR A 44 -8.03 -15.98 -5.52
CA THR A 44 -8.79 -15.04 -4.67
C THR A 44 -7.92 -14.16 -3.79
N ALA A 45 -6.62 -14.46 -3.67
CA ALA A 45 -5.73 -13.79 -2.74
C ALA A 45 -4.86 -12.69 -3.39
N SER A 46 -4.63 -12.76 -4.71
CA SER A 46 -3.56 -11.97 -5.35
C SER A 46 -3.86 -11.47 -6.76
N ASN A 47 -5.03 -11.73 -7.33
CA ASN A 47 -5.27 -11.53 -8.77
C ASN A 47 -6.22 -10.36 -9.12
N VAL A 48 -6.43 -9.41 -8.21
CA VAL A 48 -7.17 -8.18 -8.55
C VAL A 48 -6.27 -7.26 -9.37
N VAL A 49 -6.71 -6.90 -10.58
CA VAL A 49 -6.04 -5.95 -11.47
C VAL A 49 -6.93 -4.73 -11.65
N ALA A 50 -6.48 -3.58 -11.17
CA ALA A 50 -7.20 -2.32 -11.23
C ALA A 50 -6.22 -1.14 -11.13
N THR A 51 -6.68 0.05 -11.51
CA THR A 51 -5.94 1.29 -11.24
C THR A 51 -5.98 1.66 -9.75
N SER A 52 -5.03 2.46 -9.27
CA SER A 52 -5.07 2.96 -7.90
C SER A 52 -6.36 3.73 -7.60
N ALA A 53 -6.89 4.49 -8.55
CA ALA A 53 -8.18 5.19 -8.39
C ALA A 53 -9.32 4.20 -8.10
N GLN A 54 -9.46 3.15 -8.90
CA GLN A 54 -10.49 2.12 -8.71
C GLN A 54 -10.35 1.37 -7.37
N ILE A 55 -9.12 1.18 -6.88
CA ILE A 55 -8.88 0.55 -5.57
C ILE A 55 -9.22 1.52 -4.42
N ALA A 56 -8.95 2.82 -4.58
CA ALA A 56 -9.39 3.83 -3.63
C ALA A 56 -10.93 3.94 -3.60
N ASP A 57 -11.59 3.88 -4.76
CA ASP A 57 -13.04 3.82 -4.88
C ASP A 57 -13.58 2.56 -4.19
N LEU A 58 -12.97 1.39 -4.39
CA LEU A 58 -13.38 0.17 -3.69
C LEU A 58 -13.29 0.33 -2.16
N ALA A 59 -12.21 0.91 -1.63
CA ALA A 59 -12.10 1.16 -0.20
C ALA A 59 -13.17 2.13 0.32
N TRP A 60 -13.53 3.13 -0.50
CA TRP A 60 -14.65 4.02 -0.22
C TRP A 60 -15.99 3.28 -0.21
N GLU A 61 -16.27 2.46 -1.22
CA GLU A 61 -17.52 1.70 -1.29
C GLU A 61 -17.66 0.68 -0.13
N ILE A 62 -16.53 0.17 0.40
CA ILE A 62 -16.53 -0.71 1.58
C ILE A 62 -16.79 0.09 2.86
N TRP A 63 -16.07 1.18 3.13
CA TRP A 63 -16.07 1.81 4.47
C TRP A 63 -16.58 3.25 4.52
N GLY A 64 -16.68 3.92 3.38
CA GLY A 64 -17.24 5.25 3.25
C GLY A 64 -18.69 5.27 3.74
N PRO A 65 -19.19 6.38 4.31
CA PRO A 65 -20.58 6.51 4.70
C PRO A 65 -21.45 6.99 3.51
N PRO A 66 -22.46 6.22 3.06
CA PRO A 66 -22.80 4.84 3.45
C PRO A 66 -22.00 3.79 2.66
N SER A 67 -21.74 2.64 3.27
CA SER A 67 -21.14 1.50 2.58
C SER A 67 -22.14 0.95 1.57
N SER A 68 -21.70 0.73 0.33
CA SER A 68 -22.52 0.12 -0.72
C SER A 68 -22.29 -1.39 -0.84
N VAL A 69 -21.18 -1.89 -0.27
CA VAL A 69 -20.77 -3.30 -0.37
C VAL A 69 -21.49 -4.16 0.64
N ALA A 70 -21.66 -3.68 1.88
CA ALA A 70 -22.35 -4.42 2.94
C ALA A 70 -22.92 -3.47 4.02
N PRO A 71 -23.87 -3.92 4.86
CA PRO A 71 -24.29 -3.18 6.04
C PRO A 71 -23.11 -2.82 6.94
N LYS A 72 -23.19 -1.66 7.59
CA LYS A 72 -22.12 -1.12 8.44
C LYS A 72 -21.68 -2.12 9.52
N GLU A 73 -22.61 -2.88 10.07
CA GLU A 73 -22.36 -3.88 11.10
C GLU A 73 -21.46 -5.02 10.61
N LEU A 74 -21.45 -5.31 9.31
CA LEU A 74 -20.55 -6.30 8.70
C LEU A 74 -19.20 -5.69 8.36
N THR A 75 -19.17 -4.47 7.81
CA THR A 75 -17.91 -3.80 7.47
C THR A 75 -17.12 -3.41 8.71
N ASP A 76 -17.80 -3.11 9.83
CA ASP A 76 -17.17 -2.85 11.13
C ASP A 76 -16.46 -4.09 11.69
N GLN A 77 -16.90 -5.31 11.35
CA GLN A 77 -16.20 -6.54 11.76
C GLN A 77 -14.88 -6.75 11.02
N MET A 78 -14.68 -6.07 9.87
CA MET A 78 -13.41 -6.08 9.16
C MET A 78 -12.35 -5.25 9.88
N ILE A 79 -12.76 -4.25 10.65
CA ILE A 79 -11.86 -3.28 11.26
C ILE A 79 -11.03 -3.98 12.35
N PRO A 80 -9.69 -3.93 12.27
CA PRO A 80 -8.83 -4.48 13.31
C PRO A 80 -9.06 -3.77 14.64
N GLN A 81 -9.02 -4.54 15.73
CA GLN A 81 -9.01 -3.94 17.07
C GLN A 81 -7.77 -3.05 17.24
N ARG A 82 -7.85 -2.03 18.10
CA ARG A 82 -6.91 -0.88 18.15
C ARG A 82 -5.42 -1.24 18.15
N MET A 83 -5.02 -2.33 18.81
CA MET A 83 -3.62 -2.78 18.91
C MET A 83 -3.29 -3.99 18.04
N HIS A 84 -4.28 -4.50 17.30
CA HIS A 84 -4.10 -5.60 16.36
C HIS A 84 -3.75 -5.04 14.99
N ILE A 85 -2.78 -5.70 14.35
CA ILE A 85 -2.34 -5.30 13.00
C ILE A 85 -3.33 -5.73 11.91
N TYR A 86 -4.22 -6.69 12.20
CA TYR A 86 -5.07 -7.33 11.20
C TYR A 86 -6.44 -7.74 11.77
N GLY A 87 -7.50 -7.51 10.99
CA GLY A 87 -8.89 -7.90 11.24
C GLY A 87 -9.37 -8.94 10.22
N LEU A 88 -10.64 -8.87 9.81
CA LEU A 88 -11.16 -9.73 8.74
C LEU A 88 -10.82 -9.13 7.37
N GLY A 89 -9.63 -9.48 6.86
CA GLY A 89 -9.18 -9.03 5.53
C GLY A 89 -8.83 -7.54 5.47
N ALA A 90 -8.49 -6.93 6.60
CA ALA A 90 -8.04 -5.54 6.66
C ALA A 90 -6.90 -5.35 7.66
N PHE A 91 -5.86 -4.64 7.23
CA PHE A 91 -4.76 -4.16 8.05
C PHE A 91 -5.12 -2.86 8.77
N ASN A 92 -4.51 -2.64 9.93
CA ASN A 92 -4.52 -1.36 10.61
C ASN A 92 -3.43 -0.46 9.99
N VAL A 93 -3.75 0.11 8.83
CA VAL A 93 -2.86 0.98 8.05
C VAL A 93 -2.37 2.18 8.86
N GLY A 94 -3.18 2.64 9.81
CA GLY A 94 -2.84 3.75 10.70
C GLY A 94 -1.56 3.51 11.52
N LEU A 95 -1.29 2.27 11.94
CA LEU A 95 -0.16 1.93 12.80
C LEU A 95 1.22 2.18 12.16
N PHE A 96 1.31 2.09 10.83
CA PHE A 96 2.58 2.19 10.12
C PHE A 96 2.62 3.36 9.15
N ALA A 97 1.48 3.78 8.58
CA ALA A 97 1.46 4.77 7.50
C ALA A 97 0.90 6.14 7.88
N ALA A 98 0.02 6.31 8.88
CA ALA A 98 -0.63 7.60 9.09
C ALA A 98 0.28 8.67 9.74
N GLY A 99 1.12 8.28 10.71
CA GLY A 99 2.02 9.19 11.44
C GLY A 99 1.35 10.24 12.32
N GLN A 100 0.01 10.22 12.37
CA GLN A 100 -0.84 11.04 13.21
C GLN A 100 -1.27 10.27 14.47
N THR A 101 -1.74 11.01 15.48
CA THR A 101 -2.30 10.43 16.71
C THR A 101 -3.81 10.67 16.79
N GLY A 102 -4.48 9.99 17.74
CA GLY A 102 -5.93 10.14 17.90
C GLY A 102 -6.71 9.64 16.69
N LYS A 103 -7.79 10.34 16.33
CA LYS A 103 -8.68 9.93 15.22
C LYS A 103 -8.03 10.06 13.84
N LEU A 104 -7.15 11.04 13.65
CA LEU A 104 -6.36 11.19 12.42
C LEU A 104 -5.33 10.05 12.23
N GLY A 105 -4.94 9.37 13.31
CA GLY A 105 -4.09 8.19 13.24
C GLY A 105 -4.82 6.90 12.85
N VAL A 106 -6.15 6.93 12.70
CA VAL A 106 -6.93 5.73 12.38
C VAL A 106 -7.01 5.57 10.86
N ALA A 107 -6.58 4.41 10.37
CA ALA A 107 -6.81 4.00 9.00
C ALA A 107 -6.86 2.48 8.90
N TYR A 108 -7.71 1.97 8.01
CA TYR A 108 -7.82 0.54 7.72
C TYR A 108 -7.90 0.31 6.22
N GLY A 109 -7.39 -0.84 5.78
CA GLY A 109 -7.27 -1.15 4.36
C GLY A 109 -6.44 -2.40 4.14
N HIS A 110 -5.64 -2.47 3.08
CA HIS A 110 -4.87 -3.68 2.80
C HIS A 110 -3.53 -3.40 2.11
N LEU A 111 -2.59 -4.35 2.27
CA LEU A 111 -1.30 -4.37 1.61
C LEU A 111 -1.34 -5.39 0.46
N GLY A 112 -0.81 -5.07 -0.71
CA GLY A 112 -0.82 -5.98 -1.86
C GLY A 112 0.59 -6.23 -2.36
N ALA A 113 0.99 -7.47 -2.54
CA ALA A 113 2.26 -7.78 -3.17
C ALA A 113 2.15 -9.02 -4.06
N THR A 114 2.36 -8.83 -5.34
CA THR A 114 2.21 -9.90 -6.32
C THR A 114 2.93 -9.55 -7.62
N TYR A 115 3.50 -10.55 -8.30
CA TYR A 115 4.11 -10.45 -9.63
C TYR A 115 5.06 -9.25 -9.86
N GLY A 116 5.81 -8.81 -8.85
CA GLY A 116 6.72 -7.65 -8.96
C GLY A 116 6.04 -6.29 -8.77
N TYR A 117 4.87 -6.25 -8.14
CA TYR A 117 4.16 -5.04 -7.76
C TYR A 117 3.92 -5.03 -6.25
N GLN A 118 3.95 -3.82 -5.68
CA GLN A 118 3.45 -3.55 -4.34
C GLN A 118 2.35 -2.51 -4.38
N SER A 119 1.40 -2.62 -3.47
CA SER A 119 0.32 -1.67 -3.29
C SER A 119 -0.10 -1.54 -1.84
N ILE A 120 -0.72 -0.42 -1.53
CA ILE A 120 -1.36 -0.17 -0.25
C ILE A 120 -2.62 0.64 -0.51
N VAL A 121 -3.68 0.29 0.20
CA VAL A 121 -4.91 1.09 0.24
C VAL A 121 -5.28 1.33 1.69
N GLY A 122 -5.79 2.52 2.00
CA GLY A 122 -6.30 2.88 3.31
C GLY A 122 -7.51 3.81 3.20
N PHE A 123 -8.51 3.57 4.03
CA PHE A 123 -9.59 4.49 4.32
C PHE A 123 -9.34 5.18 5.66
N PHE A 124 -9.49 6.50 5.67
CA PHE A 124 -9.20 7.39 6.80
C PHE A 124 -10.51 8.04 7.28
N PRO A 125 -11.19 7.46 8.29
CA PRO A 125 -12.54 7.85 8.67
C PRO A 125 -12.66 9.29 9.17
N GLU A 126 -11.65 9.83 9.84
CA GLU A 126 -11.72 11.19 10.41
C GLU A 126 -11.79 12.27 9.31
N LEU A 127 -11.12 12.05 8.18
CA LEU A 127 -11.14 12.98 7.05
C LEU A 127 -12.11 12.57 5.96
N ASN A 128 -12.71 11.38 6.09
CA ASN A 128 -13.57 10.78 5.09
C ASN A 128 -12.89 10.76 3.72
N ILE A 129 -11.74 10.09 3.63
CA ILE A 129 -10.99 9.90 2.39
C ILE A 129 -10.50 8.46 2.25
N SER A 130 -10.34 8.00 1.03
CA SER A 130 -9.58 6.80 0.68
C SER A 130 -8.34 7.18 -0.12
N LEU A 131 -7.24 6.48 0.13
CA LEU A 131 -6.00 6.64 -0.63
C LEU A 131 -5.51 5.25 -1.03
N ALA A 132 -5.05 5.14 -2.27
CA ALA A 132 -4.43 3.93 -2.77
C ALA A 132 -3.16 4.30 -3.54
N LEU A 133 -2.12 3.49 -3.36
CA LEU A 133 -0.84 3.64 -4.02
C LEU A 133 -0.42 2.28 -4.56
N ALA A 134 0.19 2.26 -5.72
CA ALA A 134 0.79 1.08 -6.31
C ALA A 134 2.09 1.46 -7.00
N THR A 135 3.06 0.56 -6.95
CA THR A 135 4.35 0.70 -7.64
C THR A 135 4.80 -0.66 -8.13
N ASN A 136 5.57 -0.67 -9.22
CA ASN A 136 6.43 -1.80 -9.53
C ASN A 136 7.56 -1.86 -8.50
N ILE A 137 7.89 -3.07 -8.04
CA ILE A 137 9.04 -3.34 -7.19
C ILE A 137 9.99 -4.26 -7.92
N GLU A 138 11.23 -3.79 -7.98
CA GLU A 138 12.38 -4.50 -8.49
C GLU A 138 13.29 -4.95 -7.33
N THR A 139 13.32 -4.24 -6.19
CA THR A 139 14.17 -4.62 -5.04
C THR A 139 13.58 -4.18 -3.68
N ASP A 140 13.97 -4.85 -2.59
CA ASP A 140 13.60 -4.45 -1.21
C ASP A 140 14.21 -3.12 -0.74
N LYS A 141 15.13 -2.54 -1.53
CA LYS A 141 15.78 -1.26 -1.23
C LYS A 141 15.01 -0.05 -1.75
N GLN A 142 13.98 -0.27 -2.56
CA GLN A 142 13.12 0.80 -3.07
C GLN A 142 12.25 1.37 -1.95
N VAL A 143 11.82 2.62 -2.14
CA VAL A 143 10.81 3.27 -1.29
C VAL A 143 9.56 2.38 -1.28
N GLN A 144 9.18 1.91 -0.10
CA GLN A 144 8.04 1.02 0.08
C GLN A 144 6.75 1.82 0.10
N THR A 145 5.64 1.23 -0.30
CA THR A 145 4.36 1.96 -0.40
C THR A 145 3.86 2.60 0.92
N PRO A 146 4.15 2.08 2.13
CA PRO A 146 3.83 2.78 3.39
C PRO A 146 4.54 4.13 3.57
N ASP A 147 5.75 4.28 3.01
CA ASP A 147 6.50 5.54 3.03
C ASP A 147 5.77 6.60 2.20
N THR A 148 5.42 6.24 0.96
CA THR A 148 4.65 7.14 0.08
C THR A 148 3.27 7.45 0.67
N MET A 149 2.62 6.48 1.33
CA MET A 149 1.35 6.70 2.03
C MET A 149 1.49 7.71 3.16
N CYS A 150 2.58 7.65 3.95
CA CYS A 150 2.88 8.61 5.01
C CYS A 150 2.87 10.05 4.51
N PHE A 151 3.61 10.33 3.44
CA PHE A 151 3.66 11.68 2.88
C PHE A 151 2.35 12.08 2.20
N SER A 152 1.74 11.18 1.42
CA SER A 152 0.53 11.47 0.66
C SER A 152 -0.66 11.76 1.56
N TYR A 153 -0.88 10.92 2.58
CA TYR A 153 -1.95 11.12 3.54
C TYR A 153 -1.82 12.46 4.26
N ASN A 154 -0.62 12.78 4.76
CA ASN A 154 -0.42 14.01 5.53
C ASN A 154 -0.44 15.27 4.66
N ALA A 155 -0.06 15.19 3.39
CA ALA A 155 -0.27 16.29 2.45
C ALA A 155 -1.77 16.58 2.25
N VAL A 156 -2.57 15.54 2.02
CA VAL A 156 -4.03 15.68 1.87
C VAL A 156 -4.67 16.16 3.18
N ALA A 157 -4.28 15.59 4.32
CA ALA A 157 -4.75 16.02 5.64
C ALA A 157 -4.43 17.49 5.91
N GLY A 158 -3.23 17.94 5.54
CA GLY A 158 -2.83 19.33 5.65
C GLY A 158 -3.74 20.27 4.87
N LEU A 159 -4.03 19.91 3.61
CA LEU A 159 -4.94 20.69 2.76
C LEU A 159 -6.36 20.73 3.33
N LEU A 160 -6.91 19.61 3.79
CA LEU A 160 -8.28 19.53 4.31
C LEU A 160 -8.44 20.23 5.66
N LEU A 161 -7.40 20.24 6.50
CA LEU A 161 -7.42 20.83 7.83
C LEU A 161 -6.86 22.26 7.87
N ASN A 162 -6.40 22.80 6.73
CA ASN A 162 -5.66 24.05 6.65
C ASN A 162 -4.46 24.09 7.61
N LYS A 163 -3.62 23.06 7.52
CA LYS A 163 -2.42 22.84 8.34
C LYS A 163 -1.24 22.41 7.46
N THR A 164 -0.02 22.62 7.97
CA THR A 164 1.19 22.07 7.35
C THR A 164 1.77 20.98 8.25
N PHE A 165 2.03 19.81 7.68
CA PHE A 165 2.66 18.69 8.40
C PHE A 165 4.04 18.42 7.85
N HIS A 166 5.02 18.32 8.73
CA HIS A 166 6.34 17.80 8.40
C HIS A 166 6.44 16.34 8.84
N CYS A 167 6.73 15.45 7.90
CA CYS A 167 6.74 14.01 8.12
C CYS A 167 8.11 13.39 7.86
N THR A 168 8.40 12.33 8.60
CA THR A 168 9.53 11.45 8.36
C THR A 168 9.05 10.00 8.40
N PHE A 169 9.60 9.17 7.52
CA PHE A 169 9.32 7.74 7.51
C PHE A 169 10.60 6.95 7.78
N LYS A 170 10.51 5.97 8.67
CA LYS A 170 11.62 5.04 8.95
C LYS A 170 11.20 3.62 8.54
N THR A 171 11.81 3.11 7.48
CA THR A 171 11.66 1.71 7.06
C THR A 171 12.27 0.77 8.11
N MET A 172 11.54 -0.28 8.44
CA MET A 172 11.95 -1.33 9.39
C MET A 172 11.93 -2.73 8.76
N GLY A 173 11.54 -2.84 7.49
CA GLY A 173 11.53 -4.08 6.72
C GLY A 173 10.50 -4.02 5.59
N TYR A 174 10.16 -5.18 5.06
CA TYR A 174 9.13 -5.35 4.04
C TYR A 174 7.75 -4.91 4.57
N TYR A 175 7.14 -3.88 3.96
CA TYR A 175 5.97 -3.14 4.48
C TYR A 175 6.07 -2.58 5.91
N GLY A 176 7.13 -2.91 6.64
CA GLY A 176 7.37 -2.47 8.00
C GLY A 176 7.96 -1.06 7.99
N GLY A 177 7.34 -0.16 8.72
CA GLY A 177 7.92 1.15 8.97
C GLY A 177 7.09 1.98 9.93
N GLN A 178 7.61 3.17 10.22
CA GLN A 178 6.95 4.11 11.11
C GLN A 178 6.97 5.50 10.50
N CYS A 179 5.78 6.01 10.22
CA CYS A 179 5.55 7.41 9.91
C CYS A 179 5.54 8.24 11.22
N LYS A 180 6.19 9.40 11.20
CA LYS A 180 6.13 10.40 12.28
C LYS A 180 5.89 11.77 11.66
N CYS A 181 4.79 12.41 12.03
CA CYS A 181 4.44 13.73 11.54
C CYS A 181 4.27 14.72 12.70
N THR A 182 4.72 15.95 12.47
CA THR A 182 4.52 17.08 13.38
C THR A 182 3.87 18.23 12.63
N GLU A 183 2.83 18.81 13.23
CA GLU A 183 2.23 20.05 12.73
C GLU A 183 3.25 21.19 12.85
N GLN A 184 3.48 21.91 11.75
CA GLN A 184 4.23 23.15 11.77
C GLN A 184 3.25 24.28 12.08
N LEU A 185 3.51 24.99 13.18
CA LEU A 185 2.90 26.29 13.40
C LEU A 185 3.48 27.22 12.33
N GLU A 186 2.63 27.74 11.45
CA GLU A 186 3.03 28.86 10.61
C GLU A 186 3.41 30.02 11.54
N LEU A 187 4.70 30.33 11.61
CA LEU A 187 5.16 31.62 12.10
C LEU A 187 4.64 32.65 11.09
N ILE A 188 3.51 33.26 11.41
CA ILE A 188 3.08 34.49 10.75
C ILE A 188 4.15 35.52 11.10
N VAL A 189 5.05 35.78 10.13
CA VAL A 189 6.02 36.88 10.18
C VAL A 189 5.37 38.13 9.62
#